data_AF-A0A832K1P8-F1
#
_entry.id   AF-A0A832K1P8-F1
#
_cell.length_a   1.000
_cell.length_b   1.000
_cell.length_c   1.000
_cell.angle_alpha   90.00
_cell.angle_beta   90.00
_cell.angle_gamma   90.00
#
_symmetry.space_group_name_H-M   'P 1'
#
loop_
_entity.id
_entity.type
_entity.pdbx_description
1 polymer ?
#
loop_
_entity_poly.entity_id
_entity_poly.type
_entity_poly.pdbx_seq_one_letter_code
_entity_poly.pdbx_strand_id
1 'polypeptide(L)'
;MKPPILKTFAACALAVATMPLAAQVVITGIADKAVYTDRAAFSVTAQAGYSCGARLDGNPVPLGVSVPVTNADYHELSVSATNNSTTTVTRQYVRFIVTSSERGNTENGLPPWVPYPVVNSATEEFAGSQLRLIVPESFPAGQPVPVVAWVEDSAGHALRANGLLQAPGQPAIQLRRGVGSGFLPAPPAPGPLDYAAEVGGLTANKVIDIETHTSWTPVSGIVNGAVSWPAGSRIAVQQNLTIPAGSSLTIGEGTVVRLAYRVNLTNSGSLVIQGTTARPVVFMAEDPGQPWGGIIMHWAGAQLEARGTI
;
A
#
# COMPACT_ATOMS: atom_id res chain seq x y z
N MET A 1 -45.51 -75.53 -56.47
CA MET A 1 -44.84 -76.77 -56.00
C MET A 1 -44.55 -76.61 -54.51
N LYS A 2 -44.79 -77.65 -53.71
CA LYS A 2 -44.70 -77.72 -52.22
C LYS A 2 -43.26 -77.49 -51.68
N PRO A 3 -43.09 -77.22 -50.35
CA PRO A 3 -41.95 -76.54 -49.69
C PRO A 3 -40.76 -77.49 -49.37
N PRO A 4 -39.69 -77.01 -48.71
CA PRO A 4 -39.44 -77.46 -47.33
C PRO A 4 -38.80 -76.39 -46.39
N ILE A 5 -39.29 -76.25 -45.16
CA ILE A 5 -38.81 -76.82 -43.88
C ILE A 5 -37.59 -76.11 -43.27
N LEU A 6 -37.90 -75.54 -42.10
CA LEU A 6 -37.09 -74.87 -41.09
C LEU A 6 -35.93 -75.74 -40.55
N LYS A 7 -34.76 -75.14 -40.31
CA LYS A 7 -33.84 -75.55 -39.23
C LYS A 7 -33.27 -74.33 -38.52
N THR A 8 -33.83 -74.09 -37.34
CA THR A 8 -33.35 -73.17 -36.32
C THR A 8 -32.01 -73.68 -35.77
N PHE A 9 -30.97 -72.86 -35.79
CA PHE A 9 -29.77 -73.03 -34.97
C PHE A 9 -29.53 -71.73 -34.21
N ALA A 10 -29.44 -71.86 -32.89
CA ALA A 10 -29.31 -70.76 -31.95
C ALA A 10 -27.99 -70.00 -32.17
N ALA A 11 -28.08 -68.71 -32.52
CA ALA A 11 -26.94 -67.81 -32.51
C ALA A 11 -26.72 -67.29 -31.09
N CYS A 12 -25.64 -67.74 -30.45
CA CYS A 12 -25.10 -67.10 -29.24
C CYS A 12 -24.72 -65.66 -29.59
N ALA A 13 -25.43 -64.69 -29.00
CA ALA A 13 -25.06 -63.28 -29.03
C ALA A 13 -23.81 -63.09 -28.17
N LEU A 14 -22.64 -62.93 -28.79
CA LEU A 14 -21.49 -62.33 -28.12
C LEU A 14 -21.77 -60.83 -27.97
N ALA A 15 -22.16 -60.41 -26.77
CA ALA A 15 -22.13 -59.02 -26.38
C ALA A 15 -20.65 -58.57 -26.36
N VAL A 16 -20.24 -57.78 -27.36
CA VAL A 16 -18.99 -57.03 -27.28
C VAL A 16 -19.23 -55.91 -26.28
N ALA A 17 -18.78 -56.13 -25.04
CA ALA A 17 -18.69 -55.08 -24.04
C ALA A 17 -17.72 -54.01 -24.56
N THR A 18 -18.21 -52.80 -24.79
CA THR A 18 -17.37 -51.62 -25.02
C THR A 18 -16.56 -51.36 -23.77
N MET A 19 -15.30 -51.77 -23.76
CA MET A 19 -14.39 -51.44 -22.66
C MET A 19 -14.18 -49.92 -22.61
N PRO A 20 -14.14 -49.33 -21.40
CA PRO A 20 -13.87 -47.92 -21.24
C PRO A 20 -12.46 -47.59 -21.75
N LEU A 21 -12.32 -46.43 -22.38
CA LEU A 21 -11.05 -45.85 -22.84
C LEU A 21 -10.04 -45.86 -21.68
N ALA A 22 -9.01 -46.69 -21.75
CA ALA A 22 -7.95 -46.71 -20.75
C ALA A 22 -7.25 -45.35 -20.76
N ALA A 23 -7.30 -44.61 -19.64
CA ALA A 23 -6.52 -43.39 -19.49
C ALA A 23 -5.04 -43.73 -19.66
N GLN A 24 -4.34 -43.05 -20.58
CA GLN A 24 -2.95 -43.37 -20.94
C GLN A 24 -1.96 -43.06 -19.81
N VAL A 25 -2.34 -42.11 -18.96
CA VAL A 25 -1.62 -41.66 -17.76
C VAL A 25 -2.65 -41.33 -16.70
N VAL A 26 -2.29 -41.52 -15.43
CA VAL A 26 -3.07 -41.08 -14.28
C VAL A 26 -2.41 -39.84 -13.67
N ILE A 27 -3.18 -38.76 -13.59
CA ILE A 27 -2.82 -37.53 -12.88
C ILE A 27 -3.72 -37.45 -11.64
N THR A 28 -3.15 -37.32 -10.45
CA THR A 28 -3.89 -37.18 -9.19
C THR A 28 -3.50 -35.88 -8.49
N GLY A 29 -4.37 -35.40 -7.60
CA GLY A 29 -4.08 -34.26 -6.71
C GLY A 29 -4.36 -32.87 -7.29
N ILE A 30 -4.47 -32.75 -8.62
CA ILE A 30 -4.89 -31.52 -9.31
C ILE A 30 -5.96 -31.77 -10.37
N ALA A 31 -6.79 -30.76 -10.65
CA ALA A 31 -7.81 -30.76 -11.71
C ALA A 31 -7.60 -29.58 -12.67
N ASP A 32 -7.99 -29.76 -13.94
CA ASP A 32 -7.86 -28.69 -14.95
C ASP A 32 -8.80 -27.52 -14.60
N LYS A 33 -8.23 -26.32 -14.67
CA LYS A 33 -8.80 -25.02 -14.27
C LYS A 33 -9.22 -24.93 -12.80
N ALA A 34 -8.68 -25.78 -11.92
CA ALA A 34 -8.92 -25.67 -10.49
C ALA A 34 -8.07 -24.58 -9.84
N VAL A 35 -8.52 -24.13 -8.66
CA VAL A 35 -7.83 -23.15 -7.83
C VAL A 35 -7.57 -23.78 -6.46
N TYR A 36 -6.34 -23.66 -5.98
CA TYR A 36 -5.88 -24.19 -4.70
C TYR A 36 -5.33 -23.06 -3.85
N THR A 37 -5.61 -23.09 -2.55
CA THR A 37 -5.09 -22.08 -1.61
C THR A 37 -3.78 -22.54 -0.98
N ASP A 38 -2.76 -21.69 -1.03
CA ASP A 38 -1.39 -21.81 -0.52
C ASP A 38 -0.53 -22.94 -1.10
N ARG A 39 -1.14 -24.05 -1.54
CA ARG A 39 -0.43 -25.18 -2.14
C ARG A 39 -1.34 -26.07 -2.96
N ALA A 40 -0.75 -26.70 -3.97
CA ALA A 40 -1.27 -27.90 -4.61
C ALA A 40 -0.21 -29.02 -4.54
N ALA A 41 -0.61 -30.25 -4.79
CA ALA A 41 0.32 -31.35 -5.01
C ALA A 41 -0.26 -32.30 -6.04
N PHE A 42 0.59 -32.84 -6.91
CA PHE A 42 0.14 -33.81 -7.91
C PHE A 42 1.12 -34.96 -8.08
N SER A 43 0.65 -36.05 -8.66
CA SER A 43 1.53 -37.13 -9.14
C SER A 43 1.10 -37.57 -10.53
N VAL A 44 2.07 -38.05 -11.32
CA VAL A 44 1.86 -38.52 -12.69
C VAL A 44 2.40 -39.95 -12.82
N THR A 45 1.54 -40.90 -13.15
CA THR A 45 1.91 -42.32 -13.27
C THR A 45 1.47 -42.88 -14.60
N ALA A 46 2.40 -43.45 -15.37
CA ALA A 46 2.09 -44.16 -16.60
C ALA A 46 1.26 -45.42 -16.32
N GLN A 47 0.30 -45.71 -17.20
CA GLN A 47 -0.43 -46.98 -17.17
C GLN A 47 0.33 -48.08 -17.93
N ALA A 48 -0.01 -49.34 -17.68
CA ALA A 48 0.62 -50.47 -18.34
C ALA A 48 0.54 -50.32 -19.88
N GLY A 49 1.66 -50.54 -20.57
CA GLY A 49 1.77 -50.36 -22.02
C GLY A 49 2.11 -48.94 -22.48
N TYR A 50 2.29 -47.99 -21.55
CA TYR A 50 2.71 -46.62 -21.84
C TYR A 50 3.98 -46.24 -21.09
N SER A 51 4.76 -45.34 -21.67
CA SER A 51 5.76 -44.53 -21.01
C SER A 51 5.27 -43.09 -20.96
N CYS A 52 5.62 -42.30 -19.95
CA CYS A 52 5.19 -40.91 -19.89
C CYS A 52 6.33 -39.96 -19.53
N GLY A 53 6.07 -38.67 -19.73
CA GLY A 53 6.90 -37.56 -19.30
C GLY A 53 6.00 -36.42 -18.83
N ALA A 54 6.46 -35.65 -17.85
CA ALA A 54 5.70 -34.56 -17.27
C ALA A 54 6.58 -33.31 -17.11
N ARG A 55 6.00 -32.14 -17.36
CA ARG A 55 6.63 -30.83 -17.18
C ARG A 55 5.66 -29.88 -16.48
N LEU A 56 6.08 -29.26 -15.39
CA LEU A 56 5.36 -28.16 -14.74
C LEU A 56 6.02 -26.84 -15.18
N ASP A 57 5.25 -25.96 -15.79
CA ASP A 57 5.72 -24.65 -16.27
C ASP A 57 6.95 -24.77 -17.19
N GLY A 58 6.95 -25.81 -18.04
CA GLY A 58 8.04 -26.16 -18.94
C GLY A 58 9.19 -26.98 -18.33
N ASN A 59 9.29 -27.04 -17.00
CA ASN A 59 10.37 -27.75 -16.29
C ASN A 59 10.01 -29.22 -16.03
N PRO A 60 10.90 -30.19 -16.32
CA PRO A 60 10.65 -31.61 -16.05
C PRO A 60 10.36 -31.87 -14.57
N VAL A 61 9.39 -32.74 -14.28
CA VAL A 61 9.04 -33.17 -12.92
C VAL A 61 9.12 -34.70 -12.79
N PRO A 62 9.44 -35.22 -11.59
CA PRO A 62 9.55 -36.66 -11.38
C PRO A 62 8.19 -37.36 -11.50
N LEU A 63 8.21 -38.60 -12.00
CA LEU A 63 7.03 -39.45 -12.19
C LEU A 63 6.85 -40.41 -11.01
N GLY A 64 5.62 -40.83 -10.75
CA GLY A 64 5.29 -41.80 -9.70
C GLY A 64 5.43 -41.29 -8.27
N VAL A 65 5.77 -40.01 -8.07
CA VAL A 65 5.94 -39.37 -6.76
C VAL A 65 5.09 -38.10 -6.67
N SER A 66 4.79 -37.67 -5.44
CA SER A 66 4.07 -36.42 -5.17
C SER A 66 4.99 -35.21 -5.39
N VAL A 67 4.56 -34.29 -6.25
CA VAL A 67 5.23 -33.04 -6.58
C VAL A 67 4.47 -31.89 -5.91
N PRO A 68 5.05 -31.23 -4.89
CA PRO A 68 4.41 -30.06 -4.27
C PRO A 68 4.56 -28.82 -5.15
N VAL A 69 3.51 -28.01 -5.20
CA VAL A 69 3.48 -26.70 -5.86
C VAL A 69 3.03 -25.68 -4.82
N THR A 70 3.96 -24.84 -4.39
CA THR A 70 3.76 -23.91 -3.25
C THR A 70 3.88 -22.44 -3.64
N ASN A 71 4.35 -22.17 -4.86
CA ASN A 71 4.36 -20.80 -5.38
C ASN A 71 2.93 -20.43 -5.75
N ALA A 72 2.48 -19.25 -5.33
CA ALA A 72 1.22 -18.71 -5.80
C ALA A 72 1.40 -18.16 -7.22
N ASP A 73 0.90 -18.89 -8.21
CA ASP A 73 0.96 -18.55 -9.63
C ASP A 73 -0.13 -19.30 -10.43
N TYR A 74 -0.25 -18.96 -11.70
CA TYR A 74 -0.80 -19.86 -12.71
C TYR A 74 0.22 -20.93 -13.06
N HIS A 75 -0.22 -22.19 -13.03
CA HIS A 75 0.60 -23.34 -13.37
C HIS A 75 0.02 -24.13 -14.53
N GLU A 76 0.89 -24.65 -15.37
CA GLU A 76 0.55 -25.58 -16.45
C GLU A 76 1.38 -26.85 -16.33
N LEU A 77 0.70 -27.97 -16.05
CA LEU A 77 1.28 -29.30 -16.16
C LEU A 77 1.03 -29.85 -17.57
N SER A 78 2.10 -30.05 -18.33
CA SER A 78 2.08 -30.78 -19.60
C SER A 78 2.54 -32.23 -19.39
N VAL A 79 1.70 -33.19 -19.78
CA VAL A 79 1.98 -34.62 -19.69
C VAL A 79 1.96 -35.24 -21.07
N SER A 80 3.04 -35.92 -21.45
CA SER A 80 3.09 -36.73 -22.66
C SER A 80 3.00 -38.21 -22.33
N ALA A 81 2.20 -38.97 -23.06
CA ALA A 81 2.13 -40.43 -22.98
C ALA A 81 2.54 -41.04 -24.31
N THR A 82 3.44 -42.01 -24.29
CA THR A 82 3.91 -42.73 -25.48
C THR A 82 3.47 -44.18 -25.36
N ASN A 83 2.72 -44.67 -26.34
CA ASN A 83 2.37 -46.09 -26.41
C ASN A 83 3.63 -46.90 -26.75
N ASN A 84 3.96 -47.89 -25.91
CA ASN A 84 5.21 -48.63 -26.04
C ASN A 84 5.24 -49.56 -27.27
N SER A 85 4.08 -49.93 -27.81
CA SER A 85 3.97 -50.81 -28.97
C SER A 85 3.85 -50.03 -30.29
N THR A 86 3.11 -48.92 -30.30
CA THR A 86 2.84 -48.16 -31.53
C THR A 86 3.68 -46.91 -31.67
N THR A 87 4.43 -46.52 -30.64
CA THR A 87 5.20 -45.27 -30.53
C THR A 87 4.36 -43.98 -30.65
N THR A 88 3.04 -44.10 -30.66
CA THR A 88 2.13 -42.96 -30.74
C THR A 88 2.22 -42.13 -29.47
N VAL A 89 2.42 -40.81 -29.62
CA VAL A 89 2.50 -39.86 -28.50
C VAL A 89 1.22 -39.05 -28.42
N THR A 90 0.65 -38.97 -27.22
CA THR A 90 -0.43 -38.05 -26.86
C THR A 90 0.05 -37.04 -25.83
N ARG A 91 -0.63 -35.90 -25.77
CA ARG A 91 -0.36 -34.85 -24.77
C ARG A 91 -1.64 -34.43 -24.07
N GLN A 92 -1.52 -34.19 -22.77
CA GLN A 92 -2.56 -33.62 -21.93
C GLN A 92 -1.99 -32.41 -21.19
N TYR A 93 -2.81 -31.37 -21.05
CA TYR A 93 -2.49 -30.19 -20.24
C TYR A 93 -3.45 -30.12 -19.06
N VAL A 94 -2.93 -29.81 -17.88
CA VAL A 94 -3.71 -29.49 -16.68
C VAL A 94 -3.27 -28.12 -16.21
N ARG A 95 -4.18 -27.16 -16.27
CA ARG A 95 -3.93 -25.79 -15.82
C ARG A 95 -4.53 -25.62 -14.45
N PHE A 96 -3.85 -24.96 -13.53
CA PHE A 96 -4.43 -24.69 -12.22
C PHE A 96 -3.77 -23.45 -11.64
N ILE A 97 -4.42 -22.86 -10.64
CA ILE A 97 -3.88 -21.70 -9.93
C ILE A 97 -3.59 -22.12 -8.50
N VAL A 98 -2.44 -21.72 -7.98
CA VAL A 98 -2.21 -21.66 -6.54
C VAL A 98 -2.35 -20.20 -6.11
N THR A 99 -3.23 -19.91 -5.15
CA THR A 99 -3.39 -18.57 -4.58
C THR A 99 -2.64 -18.46 -3.27
N SER A 100 -2.28 -17.24 -2.87
CA SER A 100 -1.86 -16.97 -1.49
C SER A 100 -3.07 -16.55 -0.66
N SER A 101 -3.30 -17.21 0.48
CA SER A 101 -4.33 -16.82 1.45
C SER A 101 -4.16 -15.38 1.96
N GLU A 102 -2.95 -14.82 1.91
CA GLU A 102 -2.65 -13.42 2.27
C GLU A 102 -3.27 -12.41 1.30
N ARG A 103 -3.63 -12.81 0.08
CA ARG A 103 -4.20 -11.94 -0.97
C ARG A 103 -5.72 -11.95 -1.02
N GLY A 104 -6.39 -12.71 -0.14
CA GLY A 104 -7.85 -12.76 -0.08
C GLY A 104 -8.47 -13.20 -1.42
N ASN A 105 -9.50 -12.49 -1.88
CA ASN A 105 -10.25 -12.80 -3.11
C ASN A 105 -9.97 -11.83 -4.28
N THR A 106 -9.02 -10.91 -4.11
CA THR A 106 -8.82 -9.81 -5.08
C THR A 106 -7.82 -10.16 -6.19
N GLU A 107 -6.95 -11.15 -5.99
CA GLU A 107 -5.86 -11.47 -6.93
C GLU A 107 -5.53 -12.98 -6.95
N ASN A 108 -5.89 -13.68 -8.03
CA ASN A 108 -5.57 -15.11 -8.21
C ASN A 108 -4.22 -15.28 -8.92
N GLY A 109 -3.31 -16.05 -8.33
CA GLY A 109 -2.03 -16.39 -8.95
C GLY A 109 -1.00 -15.24 -8.97
N LEU A 110 -1.18 -14.21 -8.13
CA LEU A 110 -0.11 -13.24 -7.86
C LEU A 110 0.62 -13.62 -6.57
N PRO A 111 1.95 -13.76 -6.60
CA PRO A 111 2.71 -14.03 -5.39
C PRO A 111 2.65 -12.83 -4.43
N PRO A 112 2.74 -13.08 -3.10
CA PRO A 112 3.00 -12.02 -2.16
C PRO A 112 4.27 -11.26 -2.53
N TRP A 113 4.13 -9.99 -2.89
CA TRP A 113 5.24 -9.08 -3.05
C TRP A 113 5.48 -8.33 -1.74
N VAL A 114 6.70 -8.44 -1.23
CA VAL A 114 7.21 -7.61 -0.14
C VAL A 114 8.12 -6.55 -0.80
N PRO A 115 7.80 -5.25 -0.68
CA PRO A 115 8.69 -4.20 -1.14
C PRO A 115 10.06 -4.34 -0.48
N TYR A 116 11.12 -4.16 -1.27
CA TYR A 116 12.46 -4.05 -0.69
C TYR A 116 12.52 -2.88 0.31
N PRO A 117 13.30 -3.01 1.39
CA PRO A 117 13.51 -1.90 2.32
C PRO A 117 14.09 -0.70 1.58
N VAL A 118 13.79 0.50 2.08
CA VAL A 118 14.37 1.73 1.54
C VAL A 118 15.88 1.70 1.80
N VAL A 119 16.66 1.84 0.74
CA VAL A 119 18.12 2.00 0.81
C VAL A 119 18.42 3.48 0.73
N ASN A 120 19.21 3.99 1.68
CA ASN A 120 19.69 5.36 1.67
C ASN A 120 20.67 5.56 0.50
N SER A 121 20.51 6.67 -0.21
CA SER A 121 21.38 7.12 -1.30
C SER A 121 22.79 7.44 -0.78
N ALA A 122 23.77 7.36 -1.68
CA ALA A 122 25.13 7.79 -1.38
C ALA A 122 25.20 9.32 -1.20
N THR A 123 26.21 9.83 -0.49
CA THR A 123 26.33 11.27 -0.18
C THR A 123 26.48 12.10 -1.46
N GLU A 124 27.14 11.55 -2.48
CA GLU A 124 27.34 12.18 -3.79
C GLU A 124 26.03 12.46 -4.52
N GLU A 125 24.98 11.67 -4.26
CA GLU A 125 23.65 11.90 -4.84
C GLU A 125 22.98 13.17 -4.29
N PHE A 126 23.45 13.70 -3.15
CA PHE A 126 22.97 14.96 -2.54
C PHE A 126 23.78 16.18 -3.01
N ALA A 127 24.85 15.98 -3.78
CA ALA A 127 25.72 17.08 -4.20
C ALA A 127 24.97 18.15 -5.01
N GLY A 128 25.18 19.43 -4.65
CA GLY A 128 24.52 20.57 -5.31
C GLY A 128 23.05 20.80 -4.92
N SER A 129 22.52 20.02 -3.97
CA SER A 129 21.19 20.23 -3.39
C SER A 129 21.26 20.95 -2.04
N GLN A 130 20.10 21.29 -1.47
CA GLN A 130 19.99 21.90 -0.14
C GLN A 130 18.95 21.19 0.71
N LEU A 131 19.14 21.22 2.03
CA LEU A 131 18.18 20.73 3.01
C LEU A 131 17.30 21.89 3.48
N ARG A 132 16.00 21.82 3.19
CA ARG A 132 14.97 22.74 3.69
C ARG A 132 14.14 22.07 4.77
N LEU A 133 14.13 22.68 5.95
CA LEU A 133 13.32 22.28 7.09
C LEU A 133 12.10 23.20 7.22
N ILE A 134 10.93 22.59 7.35
CA ILE A 134 9.66 23.26 7.66
C ILE A 134 9.24 22.75 9.04
N VAL A 135 9.36 23.63 10.02
CA VAL A 135 9.02 23.43 11.43
C VAL A 135 8.35 24.71 11.93
N PRO A 136 7.46 24.65 12.94
CA PRO A 136 6.92 25.87 13.55
C PRO A 136 8.04 26.67 14.21
N GLU A 137 7.96 28.01 14.16
CA GLU A 137 8.92 28.88 14.86
C GLU A 137 8.73 28.86 16.38
N SER A 138 7.49 28.60 16.82
CA SER A 138 7.07 28.53 18.21
C SER A 138 6.00 27.45 18.33
N PHE A 139 6.04 26.68 19.41
CA PHE A 139 5.12 25.55 19.57
C PHE A 139 4.72 25.32 21.04
N PRO A 140 3.48 24.89 21.31
CA PRO A 140 3.03 24.56 22.66
C PRO A 140 3.91 23.50 23.33
N ALA A 141 4.29 23.72 24.58
CA ALA A 141 4.94 22.68 25.39
C ALA A 141 4.05 21.43 25.56
N GLY A 142 4.69 20.28 25.73
CA GLY A 142 4.01 19.01 25.93
C GLY A 142 3.39 18.40 24.66
N GLN A 143 3.61 19.02 23.49
CA GLN A 143 3.12 18.52 22.20
C GLN A 143 4.30 18.10 21.31
N PRO A 144 4.21 16.95 20.59
CA PRO A 144 5.21 16.57 19.60
C PRO A 144 5.30 17.62 18.48
N VAL A 145 6.52 18.04 18.13
CA VAL A 145 6.73 19.10 17.14
C VAL A 145 6.75 18.50 15.74
N PRO A 146 5.85 18.91 14.81
CA PRO A 146 5.87 18.38 13.45
C PRO A 146 7.09 18.91 12.69
N VAL A 147 7.71 18.00 11.94
CA VAL A 147 8.85 18.30 11.06
C VAL A 147 8.54 17.81 9.66
N VAL A 148 8.75 18.67 8.67
CA VAL A 148 8.81 18.28 7.26
C VAL A 148 10.17 18.68 6.71
N ALA A 149 10.84 17.77 6.03
CA ALA A 149 12.14 18.01 5.44
C ALA A 149 12.09 17.73 3.94
N TRP A 150 12.72 18.64 3.18
CA TRP A 150 12.90 18.56 1.75
C TRP A 150 14.39 18.64 1.45
N VAL A 151 14.90 17.68 0.71
CA VAL A 151 16.16 17.81 -0.01
C VAL A 151 15.79 18.25 -1.42
N GLU A 152 16.22 19.45 -1.80
CA GLU A 152 15.78 20.09 -3.03
C GLU A 152 16.92 20.60 -3.88
N ASP A 153 16.70 20.58 -5.20
CA ASP A 153 17.62 21.19 -6.17
C ASP A 153 17.52 22.72 -6.16
N SER A 154 18.33 23.39 -6.98
CA SER A 154 18.34 24.85 -7.12
C SER A 154 17.02 25.43 -7.67
N ALA A 155 16.16 24.61 -8.27
CA ALA A 155 14.84 25.00 -8.75
C ALA A 155 13.73 24.76 -7.69
N GLY A 156 14.09 24.22 -6.51
CA GLY A 156 13.15 23.93 -5.43
C GLY A 156 12.38 22.61 -5.60
N HIS A 157 12.83 21.72 -6.49
CA HIS A 157 12.22 20.40 -6.64
C HIS A 157 12.87 19.37 -5.73
N ALA A 158 12.04 18.48 -5.17
CA ALA A 158 12.53 17.37 -4.38
C ALA A 158 13.49 16.47 -5.18
N LEU A 159 14.69 16.30 -4.65
CA LEU A 159 15.72 15.43 -5.18
C LEU A 159 15.29 13.97 -5.01
N ARG A 160 15.46 13.11 -6.01
CA ARG A 160 14.96 11.71 -5.93
C ARG A 160 15.85 10.77 -5.11
N ALA A 161 16.61 11.31 -4.16
CA ALA A 161 17.47 10.58 -3.24
C ALA A 161 16.68 10.10 -2.00
N ASN A 162 17.06 8.95 -1.44
CA ASN A 162 16.56 8.52 -0.13
C ASN A 162 17.60 8.84 0.92
N GLY A 163 17.18 9.30 2.09
CA GLY A 163 18.12 9.64 3.15
C GLY A 163 17.49 9.53 4.52
N LEU A 164 18.32 9.41 5.55
CA LEU A 164 17.87 9.41 6.93
C LEU A 164 18.24 10.77 7.53
N LEU A 165 17.22 11.59 7.81
CA LEU A 165 17.40 12.87 8.49
C LEU A 165 17.68 12.62 9.97
N GLN A 166 18.78 13.15 10.47
CA GLN A 166 19.23 12.96 11.85
C GLN A 166 19.49 14.30 12.50
N ALA A 167 19.32 14.37 13.82
CA ALA A 167 19.78 15.48 14.64
C ALA A 167 20.19 14.95 16.02
N PRO A 168 21.18 15.55 16.71
CA PRO A 168 21.61 15.10 18.02
C PRO A 168 20.46 14.99 19.03
N GLY A 169 20.29 13.81 19.63
CA GLY A 169 19.26 13.57 20.65
C GLY A 169 17.81 13.49 20.12
N GLN A 170 17.61 13.51 18.80
CA GLN A 170 16.28 13.46 18.17
C GLN A 170 16.07 12.15 17.41
N PRO A 171 14.81 11.67 17.28
CA PRO A 171 14.50 10.54 16.42
C PRO A 171 14.80 10.87 14.96
N ALA A 172 15.30 9.88 14.24
CA ALA A 172 15.57 10.02 12.81
C ALA A 172 14.27 9.99 11.99
N ILE A 173 14.23 10.76 10.90
CA ILE A 173 13.09 10.82 9.97
C ILE A 173 13.54 10.30 8.60
N GLN A 174 12.86 9.26 8.10
CA GLN A 174 13.17 8.71 6.78
C GLN A 174 12.67 9.66 5.68
N LEU A 175 13.60 10.16 4.87
CA LEU A 175 13.31 10.86 3.62
C LEU A 175 13.23 9.83 2.50
N ARG A 176 12.13 9.86 1.76
CA ARG A 176 11.89 9.02 0.58
C ARG A 176 11.80 9.93 -0.63
N ARG A 177 12.69 9.74 -1.60
CA ARG A 177 12.76 10.56 -2.82
C ARG A 177 12.80 12.07 -2.50
N GLY A 178 13.61 12.43 -1.51
CA GLY A 178 13.91 13.81 -1.11
C GLY A 178 12.94 14.42 -0.12
N VAL A 179 11.87 13.74 0.26
CA VAL A 179 10.86 14.31 1.17
C VAL A 179 10.58 13.33 2.30
N GLY A 180 10.41 13.86 3.50
CA GLY A 180 9.96 13.09 4.65
C GLY A 180 9.32 13.99 5.69
N SER A 181 8.50 13.39 6.54
CA SER A 181 7.88 14.05 7.68
C SER A 181 7.88 13.15 8.89
N GLY A 182 7.84 13.77 10.06
CA GLY A 182 7.83 13.09 11.35
C GLY A 182 7.61 14.07 12.47
N PHE A 183 7.92 13.65 13.69
CA PHE A 183 7.77 14.46 14.87
C PHE A 183 9.05 14.44 15.70
N LEU A 184 9.42 15.59 16.25
CA LEU A 184 10.27 15.63 17.44
C LEU A 184 9.39 15.24 18.64
N PRO A 185 9.94 14.51 19.63
CA PRO A 185 9.22 14.24 20.87
C PRO A 185 8.79 15.54 21.55
N ALA A 186 7.73 15.46 22.35
CA ALA A 186 7.28 16.60 23.15
C ALA A 186 8.44 17.11 24.01
N PRO A 187 8.89 18.37 23.82
CA PRO A 187 10.05 18.88 24.54
C PRO A 187 9.77 18.90 26.06
N PRO A 188 10.72 18.45 26.90
CA PRO A 188 10.48 18.25 28.32
C PRO A 188 10.41 19.56 29.12
N ALA A 189 10.87 20.67 28.55
CA ALA A 189 10.87 21.99 29.17
C ALA A 189 10.60 23.09 28.13
N PRO A 190 10.01 24.22 28.55
CA PRO A 190 9.92 25.43 27.74
C PRO A 190 11.28 26.03 27.40
N GLY A 191 11.31 26.87 26.37
CA GLY A 191 12.50 27.57 25.89
C GLY A 191 12.96 27.13 24.50
N PRO A 192 14.12 27.63 24.05
CA PRO A 192 14.61 27.35 22.70
C PRO A 192 15.02 25.88 22.54
N LEU A 193 14.44 25.22 21.56
CA LEU A 193 14.83 23.90 21.07
C LEU A 193 15.66 24.07 19.80
N ASP A 194 16.95 23.74 19.88
CA ASP A 194 17.86 23.72 18.73
C ASP A 194 17.71 22.41 17.94
N TYR A 195 17.39 22.52 16.65
CA TYR A 195 17.19 21.40 15.74
C TYR A 195 18.17 21.47 14.57
N ALA A 196 19.43 21.11 14.87
CA ALA A 196 20.52 21.01 13.92
C ALA A 196 20.45 19.68 13.16
N ALA A 197 19.69 19.64 12.07
CA ALA A 197 19.44 18.43 11.31
C ALA A 197 20.42 18.26 10.13
N GLU A 198 20.72 17.01 9.82
CA GLU A 198 21.60 16.63 8.72
C GLU A 198 21.09 15.41 7.93
N VAL A 199 21.41 15.36 6.64
CA VAL A 199 21.16 14.22 5.76
C VAL A 199 22.12 14.26 4.57
N GLY A 200 22.80 13.15 4.27
CA GLY A 200 23.65 13.05 3.08
C GLY A 200 24.69 14.17 2.97
N GLY A 201 25.29 14.59 4.10
CA GLY A 201 26.26 15.69 4.16
C GLY A 201 25.67 17.11 4.10
N LEU A 202 24.36 17.25 3.87
CA LEU A 202 23.65 18.53 3.97
C LEU A 202 23.27 18.80 5.42
N THR A 203 23.33 20.05 5.82
CA THR A 203 22.95 20.50 7.17
C THR A 203 21.97 21.66 7.11
N ALA A 204 21.02 21.70 8.03
CA ALA A 204 20.14 22.83 8.24
C ALA A 204 19.81 22.94 9.73
N ASN A 205 19.76 24.16 10.25
CA ASN A 205 19.40 24.39 11.65
C ASN A 205 18.12 25.22 11.77
N LYS A 206 17.31 24.89 12.78
CA LYS A 206 16.11 25.62 13.19
C LYS A 206 16.08 25.73 14.70
N VAL A 207 15.75 26.92 15.21
CA VAL A 207 15.46 27.11 16.64
C VAL A 207 13.95 27.27 16.78
N ILE A 208 13.33 26.43 17.61
CA ILE A 208 11.89 26.43 17.88
C ILE A 208 11.69 26.96 19.30
N ASP A 209 10.87 27.99 19.48
CA ASP A 209 10.52 28.51 20.79
C ASP A 209 9.42 27.66 21.44
N ILE A 210 9.75 26.86 22.45
CA ILE A 210 8.78 26.03 23.16
C ILE A 210 8.10 26.86 24.24
N GLU A 211 6.79 27.04 24.10
CA GLU A 211 6.00 27.94 24.94
C GLU A 211 5.90 27.46 26.38
N THR A 212 6.11 28.35 27.35
CA THR A 212 5.89 28.06 28.78
C THR A 212 4.41 27.82 29.10
N HIS A 213 3.53 28.59 28.46
CA HIS A 213 2.09 28.47 28.60
C HIS A 213 1.40 28.89 27.31
N THR A 214 0.46 28.08 26.85
CA THR A 214 -0.33 28.36 25.64
C THR A 214 -1.75 28.73 26.04
N SER A 215 -2.17 29.96 25.74
CA SER A 215 -3.56 30.37 25.88
C SER A 215 -4.31 30.09 24.59
N TRP A 216 -5.26 29.15 24.65
CA TRP A 216 -6.06 28.76 23.49
C TRP A 216 -7.32 29.60 23.37
N THR A 217 -7.59 30.13 22.18
CA THR A 217 -8.89 30.72 21.82
C THR A 217 -9.85 29.61 21.41
N PRO A 218 -10.92 29.33 22.19
CA PRO A 218 -11.88 28.31 21.82
C PRO A 218 -12.76 28.79 20.67
N VAL A 219 -12.99 27.92 19.68
CA VAL A 219 -13.85 28.17 18.53
C VAL A 219 -14.73 26.94 18.26
N SER A 220 -15.98 27.19 17.89
CA SER A 220 -16.95 26.15 17.53
C SER A 220 -18.09 26.73 16.67
N GLY A 221 -18.87 25.86 16.04
CA GLY A 221 -20.11 26.24 15.38
C GLY A 221 -19.91 26.80 13.97
N ILE A 222 -20.39 28.02 13.72
CA ILE A 222 -20.44 28.61 12.38
C ILE A 222 -19.55 29.85 12.30
N VAL A 223 -18.68 29.91 11.30
CA VAL A 223 -17.91 31.09 10.93
C VAL A 223 -18.76 31.94 9.98
N ASN A 224 -19.38 33.00 10.47
CA ASN A 224 -20.22 33.88 9.65
C ASN A 224 -19.44 35.11 9.17
N GLY A 225 -19.61 35.46 7.89
CA GLY A 225 -18.95 36.60 7.28
C GLY A 225 -17.46 36.35 7.05
N ALA A 226 -16.66 37.40 7.11
CA ALA A 226 -15.21 37.31 6.95
C ALA A 226 -14.53 37.27 8.33
N VAL A 227 -13.95 36.12 8.68
CA VAL A 227 -13.20 35.93 9.93
C VAL A 227 -11.73 35.75 9.63
N SER A 228 -10.89 36.37 10.45
CA SER A 228 -9.43 36.26 10.37
C SER A 228 -8.88 35.79 11.71
N TRP A 229 -8.04 34.76 11.68
CA TRP A 229 -7.15 34.38 12.77
C TRP A 229 -5.78 34.99 12.46
N PRO A 230 -5.33 36.02 13.21
CA PRO A 230 -4.05 36.69 12.96
C PRO A 230 -2.85 35.75 13.05
N ALA A 231 -1.71 36.18 12.49
CA ALA A 231 -0.47 35.42 12.59
C ALA A 231 -0.11 35.09 14.05
N GLY A 232 0.38 33.87 14.29
CA GLY A 232 0.74 33.38 15.62
C GLY A 232 -0.45 33.00 16.51
N SER A 233 -1.67 32.88 15.97
CA SER A 233 -2.85 32.51 16.78
C SER A 233 -2.71 31.10 17.39
N ARG A 234 -3.40 30.87 18.51
CA ARG A 234 -3.53 29.55 19.17
C ARG A 234 -5.00 29.20 19.27
N ILE A 235 -5.50 28.42 18.33
CA ILE A 235 -6.94 28.16 18.16
C ILE A 235 -7.28 26.74 18.62
N ALA A 236 -8.26 26.60 19.50
CA ALA A 236 -8.81 25.30 19.90
C ALA A 236 -10.21 25.11 19.32
N VAL A 237 -10.32 24.25 18.32
CA VAL A 237 -11.60 23.88 17.70
C VAL A 237 -12.23 22.73 18.50
N GLN A 238 -13.18 23.07 19.37
CA GLN A 238 -13.73 22.14 20.37
C GLN A 238 -14.91 21.32 19.85
N GLN A 239 -15.58 21.81 18.82
CA GLN A 239 -16.69 21.14 18.14
C GLN A 239 -16.62 21.46 16.65
N ASN A 240 -17.43 20.77 15.84
CA ASN A 240 -17.47 20.98 14.39
C ASN A 240 -17.58 22.47 14.06
N LEU A 241 -16.71 22.91 13.14
CA LEU A 241 -16.64 24.29 12.67
C LEU A 241 -17.07 24.31 11.21
N THR A 242 -18.05 25.13 10.87
CA THR A 242 -18.57 25.26 9.51
C THR A 242 -18.31 26.66 8.98
N ILE A 243 -17.69 26.75 7.80
CA ILE A 243 -17.61 27.97 7.00
C ILE A 243 -18.70 27.85 5.92
N PRO A 244 -19.87 28.48 6.07
CA PRO A 244 -20.95 28.38 5.10
C PRO A 244 -20.61 29.14 3.81
N ALA A 245 -21.39 28.87 2.76
CA ALA A 245 -21.29 29.60 1.50
C ALA A 245 -21.44 31.12 1.73
N GLY A 246 -20.60 31.91 1.05
CA GLY A 246 -20.53 33.37 1.21
C GLY A 246 -19.74 33.87 2.43
N SER A 247 -19.24 32.98 3.29
CA SER A 247 -18.33 33.31 4.40
C SER A 247 -16.89 32.91 4.09
N SER A 248 -15.95 33.48 4.85
CA SER A 248 -14.52 33.17 4.72
C SER A 248 -13.81 33.05 6.06
N LEU A 249 -12.80 32.17 6.10
CA LEU A 249 -11.84 32.06 7.18
C LEU A 249 -10.43 32.23 6.63
N THR A 250 -9.71 33.23 7.12
CA THR A 250 -8.28 33.43 6.84
C THR A 250 -7.45 33.07 8.06
N ILE A 251 -6.42 32.25 7.88
CA ILE A 251 -5.53 31.78 8.95
C ILE A 251 -4.12 32.29 8.67
N GLY A 252 -3.62 33.19 9.51
CA GLY A 252 -2.29 33.79 9.36
C GLY A 252 -1.17 32.82 9.74
N GLU A 253 0.03 33.07 9.20
CA GLU A 253 1.25 32.28 9.45
C GLU A 253 1.58 32.07 10.93
N GLY A 254 2.25 30.96 11.25
CA GLY A 254 2.63 30.60 12.62
C GLY A 254 1.45 30.27 13.54
N THR A 255 0.22 30.21 13.01
CA THR A 255 -0.96 29.79 13.77
C THR A 255 -0.91 28.28 14.03
N VAL A 256 -1.24 27.88 15.26
CA VAL A 256 -1.48 26.48 15.62
C VAL A 256 -2.97 26.30 15.84
N VAL A 257 -3.57 25.39 15.07
CA VAL A 257 -4.98 25.00 15.15
C VAL A 257 -5.05 23.60 15.74
N ARG A 258 -5.53 23.50 16.97
CA ARG A 258 -5.73 22.25 17.68
C ARG A 258 -7.19 21.83 17.60
N LEU A 259 -7.46 20.60 17.16
CA LEU A 259 -8.82 20.09 16.96
C LEU A 259 -9.10 18.91 17.90
N ALA A 260 -10.27 18.92 18.53
CA ALA A 260 -10.71 17.84 19.40
C ALA A 260 -11.03 16.55 18.60
N TYR A 261 -11.14 15.43 19.32
CA TYR A 261 -11.40 14.11 18.74
C TYR A 261 -12.63 14.09 17.83
N ARG A 262 -12.48 13.58 16.60
CA ARG A 262 -13.54 13.49 15.57
C ARG A 262 -14.19 14.82 15.15
N VAL A 263 -13.58 15.96 15.49
CA VAL A 263 -14.08 17.28 15.07
C VAL A 263 -13.66 17.58 13.63
N ASN A 264 -14.63 18.04 12.83
CA ASN A 264 -14.43 18.44 11.44
C ASN A 264 -14.42 19.96 11.28
N LEU A 265 -13.60 20.44 10.36
CA LEU A 265 -13.71 21.77 9.77
C LEU A 265 -14.38 21.62 8.39
N THR A 266 -15.65 21.95 8.31
CA THR A 266 -16.43 21.88 7.06
C THR A 266 -16.39 23.22 6.35
N ASN A 267 -15.81 23.23 5.14
CA ASN A 267 -15.74 24.41 4.30
C ASN A 267 -16.73 24.32 3.13
N SER A 268 -17.71 25.21 3.13
CA SER A 268 -18.61 25.51 2.01
C SER A 268 -18.47 26.94 1.48
N GLY A 269 -17.55 27.72 2.04
CA GLY A 269 -17.20 29.07 1.61
C GLY A 269 -15.74 29.14 1.15
N SER A 270 -14.96 30.06 1.71
CA SER A 270 -13.54 30.23 1.41
C SER A 270 -12.66 30.00 2.64
N LEU A 271 -11.71 29.06 2.54
CA LEU A 271 -10.69 28.81 3.56
C LEU A 271 -9.32 29.19 2.98
N VAL A 272 -8.66 30.17 3.61
CA VAL A 272 -7.36 30.68 3.18
C VAL A 272 -6.34 30.47 4.30
N ILE A 273 -5.34 29.63 4.05
CA ILE A 273 -4.24 29.36 4.97
C ILE A 273 -3.00 30.06 4.43
N GLN A 274 -2.51 31.06 5.18
CA GLN A 274 -1.44 31.96 4.78
C GLN A 274 -0.15 31.69 5.57
N GLY A 275 0.26 30.43 5.68
CA GLY A 275 1.54 30.06 6.27
C GLY A 275 2.71 30.22 5.32
N THR A 276 3.92 30.18 5.89
CA THR A 276 5.18 30.20 5.14
C THR A 276 6.04 29.00 5.53
N THR A 277 7.11 28.72 4.78
CA THR A 277 8.07 27.67 5.14
C THR A 277 8.83 27.96 6.43
N ALA A 278 8.95 29.24 6.80
CA ALA A 278 9.55 29.68 8.06
C ALA A 278 8.54 29.67 9.23
N ARG A 279 7.27 29.99 8.94
CA ARG A 279 6.19 30.11 9.92
C ARG A 279 4.96 29.33 9.44
N PRO A 280 5.01 27.99 9.44
CA PRO A 280 3.90 27.22 8.92
C PRO A 280 2.66 27.35 9.80
N VAL A 281 1.48 27.19 9.19
CA VAL A 281 0.23 26.96 9.94
C VAL A 281 0.14 25.47 10.26
N VAL A 282 0.03 25.15 11.54
CA VAL A 282 -0.01 23.75 12.01
C VAL A 282 -1.44 23.35 12.34
N PHE A 283 -1.91 22.25 11.75
CA PHE A 283 -3.13 21.58 12.19
C PHE A 283 -2.77 20.32 12.99
N MET A 284 -3.30 20.20 14.20
CA MET A 284 -2.99 19.07 15.07
C MET A 284 -4.21 18.56 15.83
N ALA A 285 -4.17 17.28 16.20
CA ALA A 285 -5.11 16.74 17.17
C ALA A 285 -4.82 17.31 18.56
N GLU A 286 -5.86 17.43 19.39
CA GLU A 286 -5.70 17.77 20.81
C GLU A 286 -4.91 16.71 21.59
N ASP A 287 -5.13 15.44 21.25
CA ASP A 287 -4.40 14.28 21.72
C ASP A 287 -3.92 13.47 20.50
N PRO A 288 -2.61 13.18 20.35
CA PRO A 288 -2.09 12.38 19.25
C PRO A 288 -2.72 10.98 19.11
N GLY A 289 -3.23 10.39 20.20
CA GLY A 289 -3.94 9.12 20.18
C GLY A 289 -5.40 9.21 19.74
N GLN A 290 -5.94 10.43 19.61
CA GLN A 290 -7.33 10.70 19.28
C GLN A 290 -7.42 11.61 18.05
N PRO A 291 -7.44 11.05 16.83
CA PRO A 291 -7.42 11.85 15.61
C PRO A 291 -8.66 12.74 15.49
N TRP A 292 -8.44 13.96 15.02
CA TRP A 292 -9.50 14.86 14.57
C TRP A 292 -10.15 14.34 13.29
N GLY A 293 -11.31 14.87 12.92
CA GLY A 293 -12.10 14.37 11.81
C GLY A 293 -11.50 14.73 10.44
N GLY A 294 -11.13 15.99 10.25
CA GLY A 294 -10.46 16.48 9.04
C GLY A 294 -11.04 17.80 8.53
N ILE A 295 -10.51 18.24 7.39
CA ILE A 295 -11.05 19.38 6.63
C ILE A 295 -11.93 18.81 5.51
N ILE A 296 -13.22 19.12 5.56
CA ILE A 296 -14.21 18.63 4.60
C ILE A 296 -14.56 19.77 3.66
N MET A 297 -14.24 19.60 2.37
CA MET A 297 -14.71 20.50 1.32
C MET A 297 -16.11 20.05 0.91
N HIS A 298 -17.12 20.86 1.21
CA HIS A 298 -18.52 20.55 0.97
C HIS A 298 -19.13 21.69 0.15
N TRP A 299 -19.86 21.41 -0.92
CA TRP A 299 -20.42 22.38 -1.89
C TRP A 299 -19.51 22.71 -3.08
N ALA A 300 -20.12 22.93 -4.26
CA ALA A 300 -19.43 23.01 -5.55
C ALA A 300 -18.54 24.24 -5.74
N GLY A 301 -18.76 25.33 -4.99
CA GLY A 301 -17.91 26.52 -5.01
C GLY A 301 -17.13 26.73 -3.72
N ALA A 302 -16.95 25.69 -2.91
CA ALA A 302 -16.03 25.76 -1.77
C ALA A 302 -14.60 25.95 -2.28
N GLN A 303 -13.85 26.86 -1.66
CA GLN A 303 -12.49 27.21 -2.06
C GLN A 303 -11.51 26.98 -0.91
N LEU A 304 -10.37 26.36 -1.21
CA LEU A 304 -9.24 26.22 -0.30
C LEU A 304 -7.99 26.75 -0.99
N GLU A 305 -7.39 27.79 -0.41
CA GLU A 305 -6.04 28.23 -0.76
C GLU A 305 -5.14 27.95 0.44
N ALA A 306 -4.13 27.08 0.27
CA ALA A 306 -3.23 26.72 1.34
C ALA A 306 -1.77 26.94 0.96
N ARG A 307 -1.07 27.74 1.78
CA ARG A 307 0.36 28.01 1.68
C ARG A 307 1.00 27.73 3.04
N GLY A 308 2.18 27.09 3.01
CA GLY A 308 2.99 26.81 4.21
C GLY A 308 2.19 26.23 5.36
N THR A 309 1.53 25.09 5.16
CA THR A 309 0.78 24.40 6.22
C THR A 309 1.30 22.98 6.40
N ILE A 310 1.32 22.51 7.65
CA ILE A 310 1.77 21.17 8.05
C ILE A 310 0.82 20.53 9.07
#